data_AF-A0A5C7K2M6-F1
#
_entry.id   AF-A0A5C7K2M6-F1
#
_cell.length_a   1.000
_cell.length_b   1.000
_cell.length_c   1.000
_cell.angle_alpha   90.00
_cell.angle_beta   90.00
_cell.angle_gamma   90.00
#
_symmetry.space_group_name_H-M   'P 1'
#
loop_
_entity.id
_entity.type
_entity.pdbx_description
1 polymer ?
#
loop_
_entity_poly.entity_id
_entity_poly.type
_entity_poly.pdbx_seq_one_letter_code
_entity_poly.pdbx_strand_id
1 'polypeptide(L)'
;MPRNIIAALVLGFAVALPAFSAPPVAPPPVVLTPVQAAFIQAETRRIEESFVQKVMSIAGARREQVLRAIPAKGRLTDRLSRIYSSLERDLGAPLSDEQRALIFAADGERKQALKDLPAQAATR
;
A
#
# COMPACT_ATOMS: atom_id res chain seq x y z
N MET A 1 -27.17 39.32 -61.20
CA MET A 1 -27.38 40.66 -60.59
C MET A 1 -26.07 41.15 -59.98
N PRO A 2 -25.76 42.46 -60.07
CA PRO A 2 -24.42 43.03 -59.90
C PRO A 2 -24.12 43.44 -58.45
N ARG A 3 -22.84 43.65 -58.11
CA ARG A 3 -22.32 44.68 -57.16
C ARG A 3 -20.80 44.51 -57.01
N ASN A 4 -19.99 45.45 -57.52
CA ASN A 4 -19.57 46.70 -56.88
C ASN A 4 -18.79 46.43 -55.57
N ILE A 5 -17.45 46.52 -55.57
CA ILE A 5 -16.60 47.72 -55.45
C ILE A 5 -16.32 48.10 -53.98
N ILE A 6 -15.02 47.96 -53.64
CA ILE A 6 -14.15 48.82 -52.81
C ILE A 6 -14.18 48.74 -51.26
N ALA A 7 -12.93 48.69 -50.75
CA ALA A 7 -12.35 49.35 -49.56
C ALA A 7 -12.34 48.66 -48.19
N ALA A 8 -11.11 48.57 -47.69
CA ALA A 8 -10.59 49.21 -46.47
C ALA A 8 -10.02 48.26 -45.41
N LEU A 9 -8.69 48.12 -45.50
CA LEU A 9 -7.74 48.21 -44.40
C LEU A 9 -8.32 48.74 -43.08
N VAL A 10 -8.37 47.91 -42.03
CA VAL A 10 -8.12 48.37 -40.65
C VAL A 10 -7.27 47.33 -39.93
N LEU A 11 -6.08 47.80 -39.58
CA LEU A 11 -5.06 47.25 -38.71
C LEU A 11 -5.61 47.05 -37.28
N GLY A 12 -5.58 45.83 -36.76
CA GLY A 12 -5.93 45.50 -35.38
C GLY A 12 -4.82 44.70 -34.73
N PHE A 13 -3.79 45.41 -34.24
CA PHE A 13 -2.68 44.84 -33.47
C PHE A 13 -3.23 44.40 -32.11
N ALA A 14 -3.55 43.11 -31.95
CA ALA A 14 -3.97 42.55 -30.68
C ALA A 14 -2.77 42.52 -29.73
N VAL A 15 -2.75 43.43 -28.77
CA VAL A 15 -1.81 43.46 -27.65
C VAL A 15 -1.94 42.15 -26.89
N ALA A 16 -0.91 41.31 -26.98
CA ALA A 16 -0.78 40.09 -26.18
C ALA A 16 -0.59 40.49 -24.71
N LEU A 17 -1.63 40.28 -23.90
CA LEU A 17 -1.50 40.28 -22.45
C LEU A 17 -0.67 39.06 -22.05
N PRO A 18 0.40 39.20 -21.23
CA PRO A 18 1.04 38.04 -20.64
C PRO A 18 0.07 37.48 -19.59
N ALA A 19 -0.63 36.41 -19.95
CA ALA A 19 -1.29 35.57 -18.97
C ALA A 19 -0.20 34.96 -18.08
N PHE A 20 0.00 35.54 -16.90
CA PHE A 20 0.82 34.96 -15.84
C PHE A 20 0.11 33.66 -15.41
N SER A 21 0.51 32.54 -16.02
CA SER A 21 0.13 31.22 -15.53
C SER A 21 0.82 31.04 -14.18
N ALA A 22 0.05 31.18 -13.09
CA ALA A 22 0.54 30.82 -11.78
C ALA A 22 0.92 29.33 -11.81
N PRO A 23 2.13 28.94 -11.36
CA PRO A 23 2.50 27.54 -11.28
C PRO A 23 1.49 26.81 -10.37
N PRO A 24 1.07 25.58 -10.71
CA PRO A 24 0.17 24.82 -9.84
C PRO A 24 0.84 24.68 -8.47
N VAL A 25 0.19 25.23 -7.44
CA VAL A 25 0.63 25.06 -6.05
C VAL A 25 0.55 23.56 -5.75
N ALA A 26 1.71 22.93 -5.62
CA ALA A 26 1.80 21.53 -5.22
C ALA A 26 1.08 21.37 -3.87
N PRO A 27 0.17 20.38 -3.72
CA PRO A 27 -0.47 20.14 -2.44
C PRO A 27 0.61 19.87 -1.37
N PRO A 28 0.44 20.39 -0.14
CA PRO A 28 1.42 20.18 0.91
C PRO A 28 1.59 18.67 1.15
N PRO A 29 2.83 18.19 1.42
CA PRO A 29 3.05 16.79 1.73
C PRO A 29 2.22 16.43 2.96
N VAL A 30 1.47 15.32 2.88
CA VAL A 30 0.75 14.77 4.03
C VAL A 30 1.79 14.24 5.01
N VAL A 31 2.14 15.06 6.01
CA VAL A 31 3.06 14.68 7.08
C VAL A 31 2.23 14.05 8.20
N LEU A 32 2.49 12.79 8.53
CA LEU A 32 1.86 12.13 9.68
C LEU A 32 2.23 12.86 10.97
N THR A 33 1.24 13.10 11.84
CA THR A 33 1.53 13.61 13.18
C THR A 33 2.29 12.55 14.00
N PRO A 34 3.07 12.93 15.03
CA PRO A 34 3.76 11.95 15.88
C PRO A 34 2.81 10.91 16.51
N VAL A 35 1.59 11.34 16.87
CA VAL A 35 0.55 10.46 17.40
C VAL A 35 0.09 9.44 16.36
N GLN A 36 -0.17 9.89 15.13
CA GLN A 36 -0.55 9.01 14.02
C GLN A 36 0.56 8.03 13.66
N ALA A 37 1.83 8.48 13.66
CA ALA A 37 2.98 7.61 13.40
C ALA A 37 3.13 6.52 14.48
N ALA A 38 2.99 6.88 15.76
CA ALA A 38 3.01 5.92 16.87
C ALA A 38 1.85 4.92 16.78
N PHE A 39 0.64 5.39 16.44
CA PHE A 39 -0.52 4.53 16.21
C PHE A 39 -0.28 3.53 15.08
N ILE A 40 0.16 3.99 13.91
CA ILE A 40 0.50 3.13 12.77
C ILE A 40 1.53 2.08 13.17
N GLN A 41 2.55 2.46 13.94
CA GLN A 41 3.56 1.51 14.39
C GLN A 41 2.98 0.46 15.33
N ALA A 42 2.19 0.87 16.33
CA ALA A 42 1.57 -0.03 17.29
C ALA A 42 0.61 -1.00 16.61
N GLU A 43 -0.25 -0.50 15.73
CA GLU A 43 -1.25 -1.32 15.04
C GLU A 43 -0.60 -2.24 14.00
N THR A 44 0.49 -1.80 13.33
CA THR A 44 1.31 -2.70 12.50
C THR A 44 1.82 -3.89 13.32
N ARG A 45 2.35 -3.65 14.53
CA ARG A 45 2.84 -4.75 15.40
C ARG A 45 1.70 -5.70 15.77
N ARG A 46 0.53 -5.15 16.14
CA ARG A 46 -0.66 -5.93 16.48
C ARG A 46 -1.14 -6.79 15.31
N ILE A 47 -1.16 -6.25 14.09
CA ILE A 47 -1.53 -6.98 12.88
C ILE A 47 -0.56 -8.14 12.61
N GLU A 48 0.75 -7.88 12.71
CA GLU A 48 1.77 -8.93 12.53
C GLU A 48 1.70 -10.01 13.62
N GLU A 49 1.46 -9.64 14.88
CA GLU A 49 1.28 -10.60 15.98
C GLU A 49 0.02 -11.47 15.81
N SER A 50 -1.09 -10.87 15.38
CA SER A 50 -2.32 -11.59 15.05
C SER A 50 -2.09 -12.60 13.92
N PHE A 51 -1.36 -12.19 12.88
CA PHE A 51 -0.96 -13.10 11.81
C PHE A 51 -0.11 -14.27 12.33
N VAL A 52 0.90 -14.00 13.17
CA VAL A 52 1.73 -15.04 13.79
C VAL A 52 0.87 -16.03 14.57
N GLN A 53 -0.06 -15.53 15.40
CA GLN A 53 -0.93 -16.38 16.20
C GLN A 53 -1.84 -17.28 15.34
N LYS A 54 -2.39 -16.74 14.25
CA LYS A 54 -3.19 -17.53 13.28
C LYS A 54 -2.35 -18.63 12.65
N VAL A 55 -1.15 -18.30 12.16
CA VAL A 55 -0.26 -19.29 11.53
C VAL A 55 0.14 -20.38 12.53
N MET A 56 0.43 -20.03 13.80
CA MET A 56 0.67 -21.01 14.86
C MET A 56 -0.51 -21.97 15.02
N SER A 57 -1.73 -21.43 15.10
CA SER A 57 -2.95 -22.22 15.26
C SER A 57 -3.24 -23.13 14.07
N ILE A 58 -2.96 -22.67 12.85
CA ILE A 58 -3.22 -23.44 11.61
C ILE A 58 -2.20 -24.55 11.42
N ALA A 59 -0.91 -24.22 11.57
CA ALA A 59 0.19 -25.14 11.30
C ALA A 59 0.55 -26.03 12.50
N GLY A 60 0.01 -25.76 13.69
CA GLY A 60 0.44 -26.41 14.94
C GLY A 60 1.89 -26.09 15.31
N ALA A 61 2.43 -24.97 14.82
CA ALA A 61 3.82 -24.59 15.00
C ALA A 61 4.03 -23.72 16.23
N ARG A 62 5.22 -23.79 16.83
CA ARG A 62 5.63 -22.90 17.93
C ARG A 62 5.89 -21.49 17.42
N ARG A 63 5.69 -20.49 18.28
CA ARG A 63 5.90 -19.07 17.95
C ARG A 63 7.27 -18.80 17.34
N GLU A 64 8.32 -19.40 17.90
CA GLU A 64 9.70 -19.26 17.43
C GLU A 64 9.89 -19.77 15.99
N GLN A 65 9.24 -20.89 15.64
CA GLN A 65 9.28 -21.45 14.28
C GLN A 65 8.59 -20.51 13.29
N VAL A 66 7.43 -19.97 13.66
CA VAL A 66 6.68 -19.01 12.83
C VAL A 66 7.46 -17.72 12.64
N LEU A 67 8.05 -17.16 13.70
CA LEU A 67 8.85 -15.93 13.62
C LEU A 67 10.10 -16.10 12.74
N ARG A 68 10.75 -17.27 12.77
CA ARG A 68 11.88 -17.58 11.90
C ARG A 68 11.48 -17.72 10.43
N ALA A 69 10.29 -18.25 10.20
CA ALA A 69 9.72 -18.44 8.87
C ALA A 69 9.36 -17.10 8.19
N ILE A 70 8.92 -16.10 8.99
CA ILE A 70 8.58 -14.77 8.49
C ILE A 70 9.85 -14.04 8.00
N PRO A 71 9.92 -13.63 6.73
CA PRO A 71 11.05 -12.85 6.22
C PRO A 71 11.10 -11.47 6.87
N ALA A 72 12.33 -11.00 7.12
CA ALA A 72 12.56 -9.60 7.48
C ALA A 72 12.01 -8.65 6.38
N LYS A 73 11.50 -7.50 6.83
CA LYS A 73 10.93 -6.46 5.96
C LYS A 73 11.95 -6.07 4.88
N GLY A 74 11.54 -6.08 3.61
CA GLY A 74 12.40 -5.71 2.48
C GLY A 74 13.11 -6.86 1.76
N ARG A 75 12.94 -8.14 2.17
CA ARG A 75 13.39 -9.26 1.34
C ARG A 75 12.51 -9.41 0.10
N LEU A 76 13.14 -9.52 -1.06
CA LEU A 76 12.51 -9.73 -2.37
C LEU A 76 12.02 -11.18 -2.60
N THR A 77 11.77 -11.94 -1.54
CA THR A 77 11.26 -13.31 -1.62
C THR A 77 9.77 -13.31 -1.33
N ASP A 78 9.01 -14.10 -2.10
CA ASP A 78 7.60 -14.32 -1.81
C ASP A 78 7.44 -14.83 -0.36
N ARG A 79 6.68 -14.07 0.43
CA ARG A 79 6.57 -14.28 1.89
C ARG A 79 5.94 -15.62 2.20
N LEU A 80 4.88 -15.99 1.48
CA LEU A 80 4.13 -17.22 1.73
C LEU A 80 4.96 -18.44 1.35
N SER A 81 5.60 -18.43 0.18
CA SER A 81 6.49 -19.51 -0.24
C SER A 81 7.58 -19.78 0.80
N ARG A 82 8.21 -18.72 1.34
CA ARG A 82 9.21 -18.86 2.42
C ARG A 82 8.60 -19.44 3.70
N ILE A 83 7.41 -18.97 4.09
CA ILE A 83 6.73 -19.45 5.29
C ILE A 83 6.44 -20.95 5.16
N TYR A 84 5.85 -21.38 4.04
CA TYR A 84 5.57 -22.79 3.79
C TYR A 84 6.85 -23.62 3.87
N SER A 85 7.87 -23.29 3.08
CA SER A 85 9.13 -24.06 3.07
C SER A 85 9.84 -24.10 4.43
N SER A 86 9.77 -23.02 5.21
CA SER A 86 10.40 -22.99 6.53
C SER A 86 9.61 -23.78 7.56
N LEU A 87 8.28 -23.70 7.55
CA LEU A 87 7.43 -24.45 8.46
C LEU A 87 7.49 -25.95 8.17
N GLU A 88 7.44 -26.35 6.91
CA GLU A 88 7.54 -27.76 6.51
C GLU A 88 8.87 -28.38 6.94
N ARG A 89 9.96 -27.60 6.83
CA ARG A 89 11.27 -28.01 7.33
C ARG A 89 11.30 -28.15 8.85
N ASP A 90 10.76 -27.17 9.57
CA ASP A 90 10.79 -27.14 11.04
C ASP A 90 9.83 -28.16 11.68
N LEU A 91 8.75 -28.53 10.98
CA LEU A 91 7.76 -29.54 11.40
C LEU A 91 8.11 -30.96 10.92
N GLY A 92 8.97 -31.09 9.91
CA GLY A 92 9.33 -32.39 9.32
C GLY A 92 8.22 -33.05 8.50
N ALA A 93 7.16 -32.31 8.17
CA ALA A 93 6.02 -32.79 7.40
C ALA A 93 5.51 -31.68 6.46
N PRO A 94 4.96 -32.04 5.28
CA PRO A 94 4.34 -31.07 4.39
C PRO A 94 3.09 -30.47 5.04
N LEU A 95 2.83 -29.18 4.80
CA LEU A 95 1.55 -28.56 5.16
C LEU A 95 0.47 -29.09 4.24
N SER A 96 -0.71 -29.40 4.80
CA SER A 96 -1.85 -29.79 3.97
C SER A 96 -2.31 -28.63 3.09
N ASP A 97 -3.02 -28.93 2.00
CA ASP A 97 -3.59 -27.90 1.12
C ASP A 97 -4.55 -26.99 1.88
N GLU A 98 -5.31 -27.54 2.83
CA GLU A 98 -6.18 -26.77 3.73
C GLU A 98 -5.37 -25.82 4.62
N GLN A 99 -4.29 -26.29 5.26
CA GLN A 99 -3.42 -25.43 6.06
C GLN A 99 -2.81 -24.31 5.23
N ARG A 100 -2.35 -24.61 4.01
CA ARG A 100 -1.81 -23.62 3.08
C ARG A 100 -2.87 -22.61 2.66
N ALA A 101 -4.09 -23.04 2.35
CA ALA A 101 -5.21 -22.15 2.01
C ALA A 101 -5.58 -21.22 3.18
N LEU A 102 -5.63 -21.75 4.40
CA LEU A 102 -5.91 -20.95 5.60
C LEU A 102 -4.81 -19.93 5.90
N ILE A 103 -3.52 -20.31 5.74
CA ILE A 103 -2.40 -19.37 5.88
C ILE A 103 -2.44 -18.28 4.80
N PHE A 104 -2.78 -18.65 3.56
CA PHE A 104 -2.98 -17.70 2.46
C PHE A 104 -4.08 -16.68 2.79
N ALA A 105 -5.23 -17.15 3.27
CA ALA A 105 -6.33 -16.28 3.70
C ALA A 105 -5.90 -15.34 4.83
N ALA A 106 -5.18 -15.85 5.83
CA ALA A 106 -4.65 -15.05 6.94
C ALA A 106 -3.66 -13.96 6.47
N ASP A 107 -2.83 -14.23 5.45
CA ASP A 107 -1.98 -13.20 4.85
C ASP A 107 -2.77 -12.17 4.03
N GLY A 108 -3.86 -12.59 3.37
CA GLY A 108 -4.81 -11.69 2.72
C GLY A 108 -5.43 -10.70 3.71
N GLU A 109 -5.93 -11.19 4.84
CA GLU A 109 -6.46 -10.37 5.93
C GLU A 109 -5.40 -9.42 6.49
N ARG A 110 -4.16 -9.89 6.71
CA ARG A 110 -3.03 -9.08 7.16
C ARG A 110 -2.75 -7.93 6.18
N LYS A 111 -2.66 -8.24 4.88
CA LYS A 111 -2.41 -7.25 3.82
C LYS A 111 -3.53 -6.21 3.77
N GLN A 112 -4.78 -6.63 3.89
CA GLN A 112 -5.92 -5.73 3.90
C GLN A 112 -5.89 -4.81 5.13
N ALA A 113 -5.67 -5.35 6.32
CA ALA A 113 -5.54 -4.56 7.54
C ALA A 113 -4.39 -3.53 7.47
N LEU A 114 -3.25 -3.90 6.89
CA LEU A 114 -2.14 -2.97 6.66
C LEU A 114 -2.49 -1.86 5.66
N LYS A 115 -3.30 -2.17 4.63
CA LYS A 115 -3.77 -1.20 3.64
C LYS A 115 -4.75 -0.19 4.25
N ASP A 116 -5.59 -0.63 5.18
CA ASP A 116 -6.60 0.22 5.83
C ASP A 116 -6.00 1.09 6.95
N LEU A 117 -4.78 0.78 7.37
CA LEU A 117 -4.11 1.40 8.52
C LEU A 117 -3.90 2.93 8.40
N PRO A 118 -3.50 3.49 7.25
CA PRO A 118 -3.37 4.94 7.11
C PRO A 118 -4.71 5.67 7.25
N ALA A 119 -5.80 5.08 6.74
CA ALA A 119 -7.14 5.64 6.87
C ALA A 119 -7.62 5.61 8.33
N GLN A 120 -7.30 4.54 9.07
CA GLN A 120 -7.58 4.45 10.50
C GLN A 120 -6.74 5.43 11.33
N ALA A 121 -5.50 5.71 10.92
CA ALA A 121 -4.66 6.69 11.59
C ALA A 121 -5.18 8.13 11.41
N ALA A 122 -5.77 8.44 10.25
CA ALA A 122 -6.32 9.76 9.97
C ALA A 122 -7.53 10.14 10.87
N THR A 123 -8.15 9.16 11.53
CA THR A 123 -9.27 9.38 12.47
C THR A 123 -8.84 9.42 13.93
N ARG A 124 -7.53 9.36 14.22
CA ARG A 124 -6.93 9.38 15.57
C ARG A 124 -6.38 10.74 15.95
#